data_AF-A0A7V9EQR4-F1
#
_entry.id   AF-A0A7V9EQR4-F1
#
_cell.length_a   1.000
_cell.length_b   1.000
_cell.length_c   1.000
_cell.angle_alpha   90.00
_cell.angle_beta   90.00
_cell.angle_gamma   90.00
#
_symmetry.space_group_name_H-M   'P 1'
#
loop_
_entity.id
_entity.type
_entity.pdbx_description
1 polymer ?
#
loop_
_entity_poly.entity_id
_entity_poly.type
_entity_poly.pdbx_seq_one_letter_code
_entity_poly.pdbx_strand_id
1 'polypeptide(L)'
;MPEIDRRQTPKTAITEYQEEPTIAAAVHAAPRFGLKAAEAKVILREVFDAVSGWRNTGKQLRIKASTIDVYATAFEHPLRDEAHQLL
;
A
#
# COMPACT_ATOMS: atom_id res chain seq x y z
N MET A 1 -5.70 -42.81 -7.70
CA MET A 1 -5.18 -41.42 -7.75
C MET A 1 -5.76 -40.66 -6.56
N PRO A 2 -4.96 -39.91 -5.79
CA PRO A 2 -5.49 -39.11 -4.68
C PRO A 2 -6.35 -37.95 -5.19
N GLU A 3 -7.47 -37.73 -4.53
CA GLU A 3 -8.47 -36.71 -4.82
C GLU A 3 -7.95 -35.34 -4.32
N ILE A 4 -7.90 -34.33 -5.20
CA ILE A 4 -7.41 -33.00 -4.85
C ILE A 4 -8.47 -32.29 -4.00
N ASP A 5 -8.20 -32.13 -2.70
CA ASP A 5 -8.99 -31.29 -1.81
C ASP A 5 -8.93 -29.82 -2.29
N ARG A 6 -10.04 -29.33 -2.86
CA ARG A 6 -10.18 -27.97 -3.42
C ARG A 6 -10.48 -26.90 -2.36
N ARG A 7 -10.25 -27.19 -1.07
CA ARG A 7 -10.53 -26.24 0.04
C ARG A 7 -9.51 -25.11 0.23
N GLN A 8 -8.64 -24.84 -0.75
CA GLN A 8 -7.88 -23.60 -0.74
C GLN A 8 -8.71 -22.49 -1.36
N THR A 9 -9.47 -21.77 -0.53
CA THR A 9 -9.98 -20.45 -0.93
C THR A 9 -8.77 -19.61 -1.34
N PRO A 10 -8.66 -19.13 -2.59
CA PRO A 10 -7.54 -18.30 -3.00
C PRO A 10 -7.45 -17.11 -2.05
N LYS A 11 -6.29 -16.97 -1.39
CA LYS A 11 -6.02 -15.90 -0.41
C LYS A 11 -5.93 -14.52 -1.08
N THR A 12 -5.90 -14.50 -2.41
CA THR A 12 -6.02 -13.31 -3.26
C THR A 12 -7.47 -13.12 -3.66
N ALA A 13 -8.06 -11.99 -3.29
CA ALA A 13 -9.34 -11.56 -3.85
C ALA A 13 -9.12 -11.25 -5.34
N ILE A 14 -9.40 -12.22 -6.21
CA ILE A 14 -9.47 -12.03 -7.66
C ILE A 14 -10.97 -11.87 -7.97
N THR A 15 -11.44 -10.63 -8.06
CA THR A 15 -12.81 -10.32 -8.49
C THR A 15 -12.74 -9.68 -9.87
N GLU A 16 -13.58 -10.14 -10.81
CA GLU A 16 -13.58 -9.68 -12.22
C GLU A 16 -13.89 -8.19 -12.39
N TYR A 17 -14.50 -7.58 -11.36
CA TYR A 17 -14.70 -6.15 -11.23
C TYR A 17 -13.93 -5.69 -10.00
N GLN A 18 -12.74 -5.12 -10.19
CA GLN A 18 -12.09 -4.34 -9.16
C GLN A 18 -12.40 -2.87 -9.43
N GLU A 19 -13.12 -2.24 -8.49
CA GLU A 19 -13.06 -0.79 -8.33
C GLU A 19 -11.59 -0.38 -8.17
N GLU A 20 -11.26 0.87 -8.55
CA GLU A 20 -9.88 1.35 -8.41
C GLU A 20 -9.38 1.12 -6.96
N PRO A 21 -8.15 0.63 -6.78
CA PRO A 21 -7.63 0.30 -5.46
C PRO A 21 -7.51 1.56 -4.60
N THR A 22 -8.18 1.58 -3.44
CA THR A 22 -8.15 2.68 -2.47
C THR A 22 -7.42 2.28 -1.19
N ILE A 23 -6.89 3.26 -0.45
CA ILE A 23 -6.28 3.04 0.86
C ILE A 23 -7.32 2.55 1.86
N ALA A 24 -8.54 3.12 1.82
CA ALA A 24 -9.65 2.68 2.67
C ALA A 24 -9.97 1.19 2.46
N ALA A 25 -10.01 0.71 1.20
CA ALA A 25 -10.23 -0.69 0.90
C ALA A 25 -9.10 -1.59 1.44
N ALA A 26 -7.85 -1.13 1.36
CA ALA A 26 -6.70 -1.87 1.90
C ALA A 26 -6.79 -1.99 3.44
N VAL A 27 -7.11 -0.90 4.15
CA VAL A 27 -7.31 -0.91 5.61
C VAL A 27 -8.49 -1.81 5.99
N HIS A 28 -9.60 -1.75 5.24
CA HIS A 28 -10.76 -2.62 5.46
C HIS A 28 -10.44 -4.10 5.21
N ALA A 29 -9.53 -4.41 4.29
CA ALA A 29 -9.08 -5.77 4.00
C ALA A 29 -8.09 -6.32 5.05
N ALA A 30 -7.50 -5.48 5.91
CA ALA A 30 -6.45 -5.86 6.85
C ALA A 30 -6.76 -7.08 7.74
N PRO A 31 -8.00 -7.28 8.25
CA PRO A 31 -8.34 -8.47 9.03
C PRO A 31 -8.14 -9.80 8.27
N ARG A 32 -8.21 -9.81 6.94
CA ARG A 32 -7.94 -11.00 6.12
C ARG A 32 -6.49 -11.46 6.22
N PHE A 33 -5.60 -10.56 6.64
CA PHE A 33 -4.18 -10.81 6.88
C PHE A 33 -3.84 -10.98 8.36
N GLY A 34 -4.85 -11.06 9.24
CA GLY A 34 -4.66 -11.20 10.68
C GLY A 34 -4.31 -9.89 11.40
N LEU A 35 -4.48 -8.74 10.74
CA LEU A 35 -4.23 -7.42 11.33
C LEU A 35 -5.52 -6.83 11.91
N LYS A 36 -5.46 -6.30 13.13
CA LYS A 36 -6.55 -5.47 13.68
C LYS A 36 -6.57 -4.12 12.97
N ALA A 37 -7.74 -3.48 12.93
CA ALA A 37 -7.88 -2.16 12.31
C ALA A 37 -6.93 -1.09 12.91
N ALA A 38 -6.72 -1.12 14.23
CA ALA A 38 -5.78 -0.22 14.89
C ALA A 38 -4.33 -0.47 14.46
N GLU A 39 -3.91 -1.73 14.35
CA GLU A 39 -2.56 -2.12 13.88
C GLU A 39 -2.37 -1.71 12.41
N ALA A 40 -3.39 -1.90 11.57
CA ALA A 40 -3.36 -1.47 10.18
C ALA A 40 -3.19 0.05 10.03
N LYS A 41 -3.83 0.85 10.89
CA LYS A 41 -3.65 2.31 10.90
C LYS A 41 -2.24 2.74 11.35
N VAL A 42 -1.64 2.02 12.30
CA VAL A 42 -0.26 2.27 12.72
C VAL A 42 0.70 2.02 11.55
N ILE A 43 0.55 0.88 10.85
CA ILE A 43 1.34 0.56 9.66
C ILE A 43 1.14 1.62 8.57
N LEU A 44 -0.11 2.05 8.34
CA LEU A 44 -0.40 3.11 7.38
C LEU A 44 0.35 4.41 7.73
N ARG A 45 0.43 4.79 9.02
CA ARG A 45 1.14 5.99 9.47
C ARG A 45 2.63 5.86 9.19
N GLU A 46 3.24 4.73 9.55
CA GLU A 46 4.67 4.48 9.33
C GLU A 46 5.03 4.53 7.85
N VAL A 47 4.21 3.92 6.99
CA VAL A 47 4.40 3.96 5.53
C VAL A 47 4.21 5.38 5.01
N PHE A 48 3.19 6.10 5.45
CA PHE A 48 2.95 7.48 5.03
C PHE A 48 4.11 8.41 5.39
N ASP A 49 4.67 8.27 6.59
CA ASP A 49 5.81 9.09 7.04
C ASP A 49 7.07 8.76 6.23
N ALA A 50 7.34 7.48 6.00
CA ALA A 50 8.46 7.03 5.17
C ALA A 50 8.36 7.53 3.73
N VAL A 51 7.17 7.38 3.12
CA VAL A 51 6.89 7.87 1.77
C VAL A 51 6.96 9.39 1.73
N SER A 52 6.46 10.12 2.72
CA SER A 52 6.52 11.58 2.74
C SER A 52 7.95 12.14 2.77
N GLY A 53 8.90 11.38 3.33
CA GLY A 53 10.33 11.72 3.36
C GLY A 53 11.13 11.34 2.11
N TRP A 54 10.53 10.69 1.11
CA TRP A 54 11.26 10.00 0.02
C TRP A 54 12.28 10.86 -0.73
N ARG A 55 11.98 12.14 -0.99
CA ARG A 55 12.91 13.07 -1.66
C ARG A 55 14.15 13.35 -0.83
N ASN A 56 14.00 13.48 0.49
CA ASN A 56 15.14 13.70 1.39
C ASN A 56 16.02 12.45 1.45
N THR A 57 15.41 11.26 1.49
CA THR A 57 16.14 9.99 1.37
C THR A 57 16.92 9.92 0.06
N GLY A 58 16.31 10.26 -1.07
CA GLY A 58 17.00 10.30 -2.37
C GLY A 58 18.20 11.25 -2.38
N LYS A 59 18.07 12.44 -1.76
CA LYS A 59 19.18 13.39 -1.58
C LYS A 59 20.29 12.83 -0.71
N GLN A 60 19.97 12.18 0.40
CA GLN A 60 20.95 11.55 1.30
C GLN A 60 21.74 10.42 0.61
N LEU A 61 21.09 9.71 -0.31
CA LEU A 61 21.70 8.69 -1.17
C LEU A 61 22.51 9.28 -2.34
N ARG A 62 22.64 10.62 -2.41
CA ARG A 62 23.36 11.36 -3.47
C ARG A 62 22.81 11.07 -4.89
N ILE A 63 21.53 10.73 -5.00
CA ILE A 63 20.85 10.60 -6.29
C ILE A 63 20.66 12.00 -6.87
N LYS A 64 20.92 12.17 -8.17
CA LYS A 64 20.72 13.45 -8.85
C LYS A 64 19.26 13.89 -8.77
N ALA A 65 19.00 15.18 -8.54
CA ALA A 65 17.65 15.73 -8.46
C ALA A 65 16.79 15.37 -9.67
N SER A 66 17.36 15.49 -10.88
CA SER A 66 16.70 15.09 -12.13
C SER A 66 16.26 13.63 -12.16
N THR A 67 17.01 12.73 -11.50
CA THR A 67 16.66 11.31 -11.40
C THR A 67 15.60 11.08 -10.33
N ILE A 68 15.66 11.80 -9.20
CA ILE A 68 14.62 11.76 -8.16
C ILE A 68 13.28 12.21 -8.76
N ASP A 69 13.27 13.29 -9.53
CA ASP A 69 12.04 13.87 -10.09
C ASP A 69 11.30 12.93 -11.06
N VAL A 70 12.00 12.01 -11.73
CA VAL A 70 11.37 10.97 -12.57
C VAL A 70 10.46 10.06 -11.77
N TYR A 71 10.73 9.86 -10.47
CA TYR A 71 9.90 9.03 -9.59
C TYR A 71 8.76 9.80 -8.92
N ALA A 72 8.59 11.10 -9.21
CA ALA A 72 7.59 11.93 -8.53
C ALA A 72 6.20 11.30 -8.60
N THR A 73 5.75 10.84 -9.77
CA THR A 73 4.42 10.25 -9.96
C THR A 73 4.22 8.92 -9.21
N ALA A 74 5.30 8.24 -8.82
CA ALA A 74 5.21 7.01 -8.03
C ALA A 74 4.96 7.28 -6.54
N PHE A 75 5.35 8.45 -6.03
CA PHE A 75 5.25 8.81 -4.62
C PHE A 75 4.29 9.98 -4.34
N GLU A 76 4.00 10.80 -5.36
CA GLU A 76 3.13 11.97 -5.33
C GLU A 76 1.90 11.68 -6.18
N HIS A 77 0.97 10.92 -5.61
CA HIS A 77 -0.25 10.45 -6.27
C HIS A 77 -1.46 10.52 -5.32
N PRO A 78 -2.70 10.49 -5.84
CA PRO A 78 -3.91 10.74 -5.04
C PRO A 78 -4.10 9.81 -3.83
N LEU A 79 -3.59 8.57 -3.87
CA LEU A 79 -3.69 7.66 -2.71
C LEU A 79 -2.84 8.12 -1.53
N ARG A 80 -1.82 8.95 -1.75
CA ARG A 80 -1.08 9.59 -0.65
C ARG A 80 -1.96 10.61 0.07
N ASP A 81 -2.76 11.36 -0.67
CA ASP A 81 -3.71 12.31 -0.10
C ASP A 81 -4.83 11.57 0.64
N GLU A 82 -5.33 10.46 0.07
CA GLU A 82 -6.29 9.58 0.73
C GLU A 82 -5.72 9.00 2.05
N ALA A 83 -4.47 8.52 2.03
CA ALA A 83 -3.80 8.04 3.23
C ALA A 83 -3.75 9.11 4.32
N HIS A 84 -3.40 10.36 3.98
CA HIS A 84 -3.38 11.47 4.92
C HIS A 84 -4.76 11.76 5.54
N GLN A 85 -5.84 11.60 4.79
CA GLN A 85 -7.22 11.82 5.29
C GLN A 85 -7.70 10.72 6.26
N LEU A 86 -7.18 9.50 6.14
CA LEU A 86 -7.59 8.33 6.95
C LEU A 86 -6.83 8.19 8.27
N LEU A 87 -5.76 8.98 8.40
CA LEU A 87 -4.72 8.92 9.42
C LEU A 87 -4.99 9.82 10.62
#